data_AF-A8FVC7-F1
#
_entry.id   AF-A8FVC7-F1
#
_cell.length_a   1.000
_cell.length_b   1.000
_cell.length_c   1.000
_cell.angle_alpha   90.00
_cell.angle_beta   90.00
_cell.angle_gamma   90.00
#
_symmetry.space_group_name_H-M   'P 1'
#
loop_
_entity.id
_entity.type
_entity.pdbx_description
1 polymer ?
#
loop_
_entity_poly.entity_id
_entity_poly.type
_entity_poly.pdbx_seq_one_letter_code
_entity_poly.pdbx_strand_id
1 'polypeptide(L)'
;MMFKKYQSRPVVRTAYEVKDCDLIVEALHEKSTSAINIGGEVVFFKHYEPVTTGDFIVYLSSDDVYHCRREVFLERNDSRPIDDD
;
A
#
# COMPACT_ATOMS: atom_id res chain seq x y z
N MET A 1 4.00 7.95 10.74
CA MET A 1 3.40 7.21 9.62
C MET A 1 4.48 6.83 8.63
N MET A 2 4.59 5.55 8.27
CA MET A 2 5.57 5.04 7.28
C MET A 2 5.07 5.11 5.83
N PHE A 3 3.80 5.43 5.63
CA PHE A 3 3.27 5.75 4.31
C PHE A 3 3.95 7.01 3.76
N LYS A 4 4.19 7.02 2.45
CA LYS A 4 4.78 8.13 1.72
C LYS A 4 3.83 8.65 0.65
N LYS A 5 3.94 9.93 0.33
CA LYS A 5 3.20 10.56 -0.76
C LYS A 5 3.92 10.33 -2.07
N TYR A 6 3.17 10.03 -3.13
CA TYR A 6 3.67 9.87 -4.49
C TYR A 6 2.86 10.78 -5.41
N GLN A 7 3.58 11.48 -6.31
CA GLN A 7 2.92 12.33 -7.30
C GLN A 7 2.30 11.44 -8.37
N SER A 8 0.98 11.53 -8.55
CA SER A 8 0.27 11.05 -9.73
C SER A 8 -0.29 12.26 -10.48
N ARG A 9 -0.62 12.11 -11.76
CA ARG A 9 -1.31 13.15 -12.52
C ARG A 9 -2.79 12.77 -12.59
N PRO A 10 -3.74 13.50 -11.98
CA PRO A 10 -3.65 14.81 -11.30
C PRO A 10 -3.63 14.76 -9.75
N VAL A 11 -3.53 13.58 -9.13
CA VAL A 11 -3.73 13.39 -7.68
C VAL A 11 -2.44 13.04 -6.95
N VAL A 12 -2.34 13.32 -5.65
CA VAL A 12 -1.28 12.74 -4.80
C VAL A 12 -1.82 11.45 -4.19
N ARG A 13 -1.01 10.39 -4.19
CA ARG A 13 -1.36 9.12 -3.53
C ARG A 13 -0.50 8.89 -2.32
N THR A 14 -1.11 8.39 -1.26
CA THR A 14 -0.40 7.93 -0.07
C THR A 14 -0.23 6.41 -0.18
N ALA A 15 1.00 5.92 -0.15
CA ALA A 15 1.27 4.49 -0.31
C ALA A 15 2.47 4.03 0.52
N TYR A 16 2.48 2.74 0.85
CA TYR A 16 3.56 2.06 1.52
C TYR A 16 4.08 0.95 0.60
N GLU A 17 5.39 0.92 0.36
CA GLU A 17 6.03 -0.14 -0.44
C GLU A 17 6.29 -1.35 0.46
N VAL A 18 5.75 -2.51 0.11
CA VAL A 18 5.95 -3.76 0.84
C VAL A 18 7.43 -4.15 0.82
N LYS A 19 7.96 -4.46 2.00
CA LYS A 19 9.35 -4.86 2.25
C LYS A 19 9.44 -6.35 2.54
N ASP A 20 10.61 -6.94 2.33
CA ASP A 20 10.84 -8.37 2.60
C ASP A 20 10.62 -8.78 4.07
N CYS A 21 10.76 -7.83 5.00
CA CYS A 21 10.52 -8.06 6.42
C CYS A 21 9.05 -7.93 6.82
N ASP A 22 8.17 -7.50 5.92
CA ASP A 22 6.78 -7.29 6.25
C ASP A 22 6.03 -8.61 6.34
N LEU A 23 5.25 -8.75 7.40
CA LEU A 23 4.36 -9.89 7.59
C LEU A 23 2.95 -9.52 7.14
N ILE A 24 2.44 -10.26 6.16
CA ILE A 24 1.07 -10.15 5.68
C ILE A 24 0.27 -11.32 6.23
N VAL A 25 -0.85 -11.02 6.88
CA VAL A 25 -1.73 -12.01 7.52
C VAL A 25 -3.12 -11.91 6.90
N GLU A 26 -3.63 -12.99 6.35
CA GLU A 26 -4.99 -13.03 5.80
C GLU A 26 -6.05 -12.93 6.91
N ALA A 27 -7.11 -12.14 6.67
CA ALA A 27 -8.21 -12.01 7.61
C ALA A 27 -9.10 -13.27 7.58
N LEU A 28 -9.32 -13.89 8.74
CA LEU A 28 -10.08 -15.15 8.86
C LEU A 28 -11.54 -15.08 8.40
N HIS A 29 -12.16 -13.91 8.46
CA HIS A 29 -13.61 -13.74 8.24
C HIS A 29 -13.95 -12.79 7.09
N GLU A 30 -12.94 -12.28 6.39
CA GLU A 30 -13.15 -11.30 5.33
C GLU A 30 -12.33 -11.66 4.10
N LYS A 31 -13.04 -12.09 3.04
CA LYS A 31 -12.39 -12.44 1.77
C LYS A 31 -11.61 -11.26 1.21
N SER A 32 -10.51 -11.57 0.52
CA SER A 32 -9.71 -10.57 -0.18
C SER A 32 -9.22 -9.44 0.74
N THR A 33 -9.01 -9.75 2.02
CA THR A 33 -8.58 -8.79 3.04
C THR A 33 -7.43 -9.39 3.81
N SER A 34 -6.37 -8.60 3.95
CA SER A 34 -5.18 -8.95 4.72
C SER A 34 -4.80 -7.78 5.63
N ALA A 35 -3.98 -8.09 6.63
CA ALA A 35 -3.40 -7.13 7.56
C ALA A 35 -1.88 -7.10 7.39
N ILE A 36 -1.30 -5.90 7.52
CA ILE A 36 0.14 -5.66 7.54
C ILE A 36 0.48 -4.72 8.70
N ASN A 37 1.63 -4.92 9.35
CA ASN A 37 2.12 -3.99 10.36
C ASN A 37 3.02 -2.93 9.70
N ILE A 38 2.60 -1.67 9.73
CA ILE A 38 3.33 -0.54 9.15
C ILE A 38 3.66 0.43 10.27
N GLY A 39 4.93 0.47 10.68
CA GLY A 39 5.39 1.40 11.72
C GLY A 39 4.74 1.22 13.09
N GLY A 40 4.33 -0.01 13.44
CA GLY A 40 3.67 -0.33 14.71
C GLY A 40 2.14 -0.32 14.64
N GLU A 41 1.56 0.09 13.52
CA GLU A 41 0.11 0.11 13.31
C GLU A 41 -0.32 -1.06 12.42
N VAL A 42 -1.39 -1.76 12.81
CA VAL A 42 -1.99 -2.81 11.99
C VAL A 42 -2.93 -2.15 10.97
N VAL A 43 -2.61 -2.31 9.70
CA VAL A 43 -3.38 -1.78 8.58
C VAL A 43 -4.05 -2.92 7.84
N PHE A 44 -5.38 -2.87 7.74
CA PHE A 44 -6.16 -3.77 6.92
C PHE A 44 -6.26 -3.22 5.50
N PHE A 45 -6.15 -4.10 4.49
CA PHE A 45 -6.23 -3.71 3.10
C PHE A 45 -6.86 -4.79 2.23
N LYS A 46 -7.48 -4.36 1.12
CA LYS A 46 -8.05 -5.24 0.11
C LYS A 46 -7.00 -5.70 -0.90
N HIS A 47 -7.05 -6.96 -1.29
CA HIS A 47 -6.24 -7.49 -2.39
C HIS A 47 -6.98 -8.57 -3.16
N TYR A 48 -6.85 -8.56 -4.48
CA TYR A 48 -7.49 -9.53 -5.38
C TYR A 48 -6.47 -10.42 -6.08
N GLU A 49 -5.19 -10.25 -5.75
CA GLU A 49 -4.06 -10.98 -6.27
C GLU A 49 -3.06 -11.22 -5.12
N PRO A 50 -2.07 -12.12 -5.30
CA PRO A 50 -1.00 -12.30 -4.31
C PRO A 50 -0.21 -11.00 -4.11
N VAL A 51 0.09 -10.68 -2.85
CA VAL A 51 0.91 -9.52 -2.49
C VAL A 51 2.39 -9.94 -2.46
N THR A 52 3.24 -9.19 -3.14
CA THR A 52 4.68 -9.50 -3.23
C THR A 52 5.53 -8.33 -2.73
N THR A 53 6.77 -8.62 -2.31
CA THR A 53 7.72 -7.54 -1.96
C THR A 53 7.90 -6.59 -3.14
N GLY A 54 7.90 -5.28 -2.85
CA GLY A 54 8.04 -4.23 -3.83
C GLY A 54 6.73 -3.73 -4.44
N ASP A 55 5.61 -4.42 -4.17
CA ASP A 55 4.27 -3.90 -4.42
C ASP A 55 3.92 -2.77 -3.44
N PHE A 56 2.77 -2.13 -3.66
CA PHE A 56 2.31 -1.01 -2.86
C PHE A 56 1.00 -1.31 -2.17
N ILE A 57 0.90 -0.91 -0.90
CA ILE A 57 -0.36 -0.73 -0.18
C ILE A 57 -0.74 0.74 -0.31
N VAL A 58 -1.84 1.02 -1.01
CA VAL A 58 -2.33 2.37 -1.28
C VAL A 58 -3.38 2.72 -0.24
N TYR A 59 -3.20 3.86 0.41
CA TYR A 59 -4.11 4.42 1.40
C TYR A 59 -4.91 5.56 0.77
N LEU A 60 -6.22 5.35 0.58
CA LEU A 60 -7.13 6.41 0.12
C LEU A 60 -7.90 7.02 1.29
N SER A 61 -8.42 6.18 2.19
CA SER A 61 -9.09 6.57 3.43
C SER A 61 -8.98 5.46 4.47
N SER A 62 -9.54 5.66 5.67
CA SER A 62 -9.62 4.62 6.71
C SER A 62 -10.40 3.37 6.27
N ASP A 63 -11.33 3.53 5.35
CA ASP A 63 -12.21 2.46 4.87
C ASP A 63 -11.79 1.93 3.49
N ASP A 64 -10.83 2.59 2.83
CA ASP A 64 -10.36 2.25 1.48
C ASP A 64 -8.82 2.23 1.44
N VAL A 65 -8.29 1.04 1.73
CA VAL A 65 -6.87 0.71 1.62
C VAL A 65 -6.76 -0.56 0.77
N TYR A 66 -5.90 -0.55 -0.24
CA TYR A 66 -5.81 -1.66 -1.19
C TYR A 66 -4.39 -1.93 -1.70
N HIS A 67 -4.16 -3.17 -2.11
CA HIS A 67 -2.94 -3.61 -2.78
C HIS A 67 -2.92 -3.18 -4.25
N CYS A 68 -1.77 -2.72 -4.69
CA CYS A 68 -1.49 -2.38 -6.08
C CYS A 68 -0.11 -2.94 -6.46
N ARG A 69 -0.05 -3.68 -7.56
CA ARG A 69 1.22 -4.18 -8.10
C ARG A 69 2.19 -3.04 -8.37
N ARG A 70 3.49 -3.31 -8.18
CA ARG A 70 4.57 -2.36 -8.47
C ARG A 70 4.45 -1.71 -9.85
N GLU A 71 4.33 -2.52 -10.90
CA GLU A 71 4.27 -2.06 -12.30
C GLU A 71 3.10 -1.09 -12.51
N VAL A 72 1.91 -1.46 -12.04
CA VAL A 72 0.69 -0.65 -12.16
C VAL A 72 0.80 0.64 -11.35
N PHE A 73 1.41 0.58 -10.17
CA PHE A 73 1.61 1.76 -9.35
C PHE A 73 2.57 2.74 -10.04
N LEU A 74 3.71 2.27 -10.55
CA LEU A 74 4.74 3.09 -11.18
C LEU A 74 4.36 3.60 -12.57
N GLU A 75 3.44 2.95 -13.28
CA GLU A 75 2.86 3.50 -14.52
C GLU A 75 2.03 4.78 -14.26
N ARG A 76 1.46 4.89 -13.05
CA ARG A 76 0.52 5.96 -12.68
C ARG A 76 1.13 7.02 -11.77
N ASN A 77 2.26 6.71 -11.13
CA ASN A 77 2.88 7.55 -10.12
C ASN A 77 4.38 7.69 -10.40
N ASP A 78 4.94 8.81 -10.01
CA ASP A 78 6.39 8.97 -9.99
C ASP A 78 7.03 7.94 -9.05
N SER A 79 8.18 7.40 -9.45
CA SER A 79 8.85 6.30 -8.74
C SER A 79 9.48 6.71 -7.41
N ARG A 80 9.57 8.02 -7.15
CA ARG A 80 10.12 8.57 -5.92
C ARG A 80 8.99 9.19 -5.09
N PRO A 81 8.97 8.95 -3.77
CA PRO A 81 8.07 9.67 -2.90
C PRO A 81 8.41 11.17 -2.92
N ILE A 82 7.39 12.00 -2.69
CA ILE A 82 7.55 13.42 -2.47
C ILE A 82 7.91 13.60 -0.99
N ASP A 83 9.01 14.30 -0.72
CA ASP A 83 9.37 14.70 0.64
C ASP A 83 8.39 15.82 1.08
N ASP A 84 7.80 15.67 2.27
CA ASP A 84 7.12 16.78 2.94
C ASP A 84 8.22 17.65 3.57
N ASP A 85 8.49 18.82 2.96
CA ASP A 85 9.36 19.89 3.49
C ASP A 85 8.66 20.63 4.65
#